data_AF-A0A9E0XV24-F1
#
_entry.id   AF-A0A9E0XV24-F1
#
_cell.length_a   1.000
_cell.length_b   1.000
_cell.length_c   1.000
_cell.angle_alpha   90.00
_cell.angle_beta   90.00
_cell.angle_gamma   90.00
#
_symmetry.space_group_name_H-M   'P 1'
#
loop_
_entity.id
_entity.type
_entity.pdbx_description
1 polymer ?
#
loop_
_entity_poly.entity_id
_entity_poly.type
_entity_poly.pdbx_seq_one_letter_code
_entity_poly.pdbx_strand_id
1 'polypeptide(L)'
;MREDVFRLNLSHLLTVRQPVASGATAHAEIVLGLKEPLASWLPSASLDAITAFATSPALVFEPRLPEPSIERLLTACGGASTRQWPASVQLAMSSVEAGNEPAR
;
A
#
# COMPACT_ATOMS: atom_id res chain seq x y z
N MET A 1 -10.92 -21.08 6.22
CA MET A 1 -10.14 -19.83 6.44
C MET A 1 -11.08 -18.78 6.99
N ARG A 2 -10.66 -17.91 7.91
CA ARG A 2 -11.54 -16.84 8.43
C ARG A 2 -11.81 -15.85 7.29
N GLU A 3 -13.07 -15.64 6.95
CA GLU A 3 -13.50 -14.79 5.82
C GLU A 3 -12.88 -13.39 5.86
N ASP A 4 -12.67 -12.85 7.06
CA ASP A 4 -12.01 -11.56 7.27
C ASP A 4 -10.57 -11.54 6.76
N VAL A 5 -9.80 -12.62 6.98
CA VAL A 5 -8.41 -12.72 6.52
C VAL A 5 -8.35 -12.76 5.00
N PHE A 6 -9.26 -13.51 4.36
CA PHE A 6 -9.39 -13.53 2.91
C PHE A 6 -9.61 -12.14 2.35
N ARG A 7 -10.61 -11.43 2.90
CA ARG A 7 -11.00 -10.11 2.43
C ARG A 7 -9.89 -9.09 2.62
N LEU A 8 -9.21 -9.11 3.76
CA LEU A 8 -8.06 -8.24 4.03
C LEU A 8 -6.92 -8.50 3.05
N ASN A 9 -6.56 -9.76 2.83
CA ASN A 9 -5.52 -10.14 1.88
C ASN A 9 -5.87 -9.70 0.45
N LEU A 10 -7.09 -10.00 0.01
CA LEU A 10 -7.55 -9.66 -1.33
C LEU A 10 -7.58 -8.15 -1.55
N SER A 11 -8.16 -7.40 -0.61
CA SER A 11 -8.20 -5.93 -0.68
C SER A 11 -6.79 -5.35 -0.72
N HIS A 12 -5.88 -5.82 0.13
CA HIS A 12 -4.48 -5.37 0.12
C HIS A 12 -3.81 -5.61 -1.24
N LEU A 13 -3.87 -6.84 -1.77
CA LEU A 13 -3.24 -7.20 -3.04
C LEU A 13 -3.78 -6.37 -4.21
N LEU A 14 -5.09 -6.13 -4.26
CA LEU A 14 -5.71 -5.30 -5.31
C LEU A 14 -5.32 -3.82 -5.18
N THR A 15 -5.27 -3.27 -3.97
CA THR A 15 -4.82 -1.90 -3.72
C THR A 15 -3.37 -1.70 -4.13
N VAL A 16 -2.48 -2.65 -3.80
CA VAL A 16 -1.06 -2.55 -4.10
C VAL A 16 -0.78 -2.77 -5.59
N ARG A 17 -1.60 -3.55 -6.30
CA ARG A 17 -1.41 -3.81 -7.73
C ARG A 17 -1.50 -2.54 -8.58
N GLN A 18 -2.45 -1.64 -8.28
CA GLN A 18 -2.73 -0.46 -9.11
C GLN A 18 -1.52 0.46 -9.32
N PRO A 19 -0.78 0.90 -8.29
CA PRO A 19 0.39 1.74 -8.47
C PRO A 19 1.55 1.05 -9.20
N VAL A 20 1.73 -0.27 -9.00
CA VAL A 20 2.81 -1.01 -9.67
C VAL A 20 2.47 -1.23 -11.16
N ALA A 21 1.20 -1.50 -11.47
CA ALA A 21 0.72 -1.62 -12.84
C ALA A 21 0.79 -0.29 -13.62
N SER A 22 0.70 0.87 -12.93
CA SER A 22 0.87 2.19 -13.54
C SER A 22 2.32 2.66 -13.63
N GLY A 23 3.30 1.79 -13.32
CA GLY A 23 4.73 2.12 -13.37
C GLY A 23 5.24 2.90 -12.16
N ALA A 24 4.43 3.11 -11.13
CA ALA A 24 4.81 3.77 -9.88
C ALA A 24 5.39 2.79 -8.85
N THR A 25 6.21 1.82 -9.30
CA THR A 25 6.77 0.75 -8.45
C THR A 25 7.57 1.32 -7.28
N ALA A 26 8.46 2.29 -7.53
CA ALA A 26 9.24 2.93 -6.47
C ALA A 26 8.34 3.59 -5.39
N HIS A 27 7.20 4.13 -5.80
CA HIS A 27 6.22 4.70 -4.88
C HIS A 27 5.53 3.61 -4.05
N ALA A 28 5.16 2.50 -4.68
CA ALA A 28 4.58 1.34 -3.99
C ALA A 28 5.56 0.71 -2.99
N GLU A 29 6.86 0.64 -3.31
CA GLU A 29 7.88 0.19 -2.37
C GLU A 29 7.98 1.11 -1.14
N ILE A 30 8.02 2.42 -1.35
CA ILE A 30 8.16 3.40 -0.25
C ILE A 30 6.91 3.43 0.63
N VAL A 31 5.73 3.56 0.04
CA VAL A 31 4.47 3.77 0.79
C VAL A 31 3.92 2.45 1.31
N LEU A 32 3.87 1.43 0.46
CA LEU A 32 3.20 0.17 0.78
C LEU A 32 4.19 -0.90 1.28
N GLY A 33 5.50 -0.64 1.22
CA GLY A 33 6.51 -1.59 1.65
C GLY A 33 6.60 -2.81 0.75
N LEU A 34 6.12 -2.68 -0.50
CA LEU A 34 6.14 -3.76 -1.47
C LEU A 34 7.60 -4.14 -1.77
N LYS A 35 7.87 -5.44 -1.86
CA LYS A 35 9.21 -5.99 -2.12
C LYS A 35 9.13 -7.11 -3.12
N GLU A 36 10.26 -7.45 -3.73
CA GLU A 36 10.38 -8.69 -4.49
C GLU A 36 10.19 -9.93 -3.60
N PRO A 37 9.64 -11.04 -4.13
CA PRO A 37 9.21 -11.25 -5.52
C PRO A 37 7.80 -10.71 -5.84
N LEU A 38 7.10 -10.13 -4.86
CA LEU A 38 5.71 -9.70 -5.04
C LEU A 38 5.61 -8.50 -5.99
N ALA A 39 6.58 -7.59 -5.95
CA ALA A 39 6.65 -6.42 -6.83
C ALA A 39 6.64 -6.78 -8.32
N SER A 40 7.45 -7.76 -8.74
CA SER A 40 7.50 -8.19 -10.14
C SER A 40 6.31 -9.06 -10.57
N TRP A 41 5.78 -9.88 -9.65
CA TRP A 41 4.67 -10.78 -9.95
C TRP A 41 3.32 -10.05 -10.07
N LEU A 42 3.01 -9.16 -9.12
CA LEU A 42 1.66 -8.61 -8.91
C LEU A 42 1.06 -7.86 -10.12
N PRO A 43 1.82 -7.09 -10.93
CA PRO A 43 1.27 -6.40 -12.11
C PRO A 43 0.70 -7.36 -13.15
N SER A 44 1.38 -8.48 -13.37
CA SER A 44 1.06 -9.47 -14.39
C SER A 44 0.13 -10.60 -13.90
N ALA A 45 -0.05 -10.71 -12.58
CA ALA A 45 -0.91 -11.73 -11.99
C ALA A 45 -2.37 -11.64 -12.47
N SER A 46 -2.96 -12.79 -12.80
CA SER A 46 -4.40 -12.87 -13.07
C SER A 46 -5.22 -12.65 -11.79
N LEU A 47 -6.50 -12.30 -11.95
CA LEU A 47 -7.38 -12.18 -10.79
C LEU A 47 -7.47 -13.49 -10.01
N ASP A 48 -7.58 -14.62 -10.71
CA ASP A 48 -7.62 -15.96 -10.08
C ASP A 48 -6.35 -16.25 -9.26
N ALA A 49 -5.17 -15.87 -9.76
CA ALA A 49 -3.92 -16.05 -9.05
C ALA A 49 -3.84 -15.17 -7.79
N ILE A 50 -4.33 -13.93 -7.87
CA ILE A 50 -4.42 -13.02 -6.72
C ILE A 50 -5.42 -13.58 -5.69
N THR A 51 -6.58 -14.05 -6.14
CA THR A 51 -7.59 -14.66 -5.28
C THR A 51 -7.06 -15.92 -4.61
N ALA A 52 -6.35 -16.79 -5.34
CA ALA A 52 -5.69 -17.95 -4.78
C ALA A 52 -4.65 -17.55 -3.72
N PHE A 53 -3.82 -16.53 -3.99
CA PHE A 53 -2.86 -16.05 -2.99
C PHE A 53 -3.53 -15.45 -1.76
N ALA A 54 -4.66 -14.77 -1.94
CA ALA A 54 -5.47 -14.25 -0.83
C ALA A 54 -6.05 -15.35 0.07
N THR A 55 -6.13 -16.61 -0.40
CA THR A 55 -6.50 -17.78 0.41
C THR A 55 -5.42 -18.24 1.40
N SER A 56 -4.32 -17.51 1.55
CA SER A 56 -3.36 -17.72 2.63
C SER A 56 -4.05 -17.62 3.99
N PRO A 57 -3.83 -18.58 4.92
CA PRO A 57 -4.43 -18.56 6.25
C PRO A 57 -3.87 -17.43 7.14
N ALA A 58 -2.77 -16.80 6.74
CA ALA A 58 -2.16 -15.66 7.42
C ALA A 58 -2.36 -14.36 6.61
N LEU A 59 -2.18 -13.22 7.28
CA LEU A 59 -2.09 -11.94 6.59
C LEU A 59 -0.88 -11.95 5.63
N VAL A 60 -1.08 -11.50 4.40
CA VAL A 60 0.00 -11.36 3.40
C VAL A 60 0.75 -10.04 3.52
N PHE A 61 0.47 -9.28 4.58
CA PHE A 61 1.10 -8.01 4.88
C PHE A 61 1.35 -7.89 6.38
N GLU A 62 2.32 -7.05 6.73
CA GLU A 62 2.69 -6.76 8.11
C GLU A 62 2.52 -5.27 8.41
N PRO A 63 2.05 -4.91 9.63
CA PRO A 63 2.11 -3.54 10.11
C PRO A 63 3.56 -3.04 10.11
N ARG A 64 3.82 -1.93 9.42
CA ARG A 64 5.17 -1.34 9.33
C ARG A 64 5.55 -0.48 10.53
N LEU A 65 4.57 -0.11 11.35
CA LEU A 65 4.80 0.66 12.56
C LEU A 65 5.03 -0.28 13.74
N PRO A 66 6.08 -0.06 14.55
CA PRO A 66 6.25 -0.79 15.80
C PRO A 66 5.03 -0.58 16.71
N GLU A 67 4.53 -1.64 17.35
CA GLU A 67 3.39 -1.58 18.28
C GLU A 67 3.45 -0.43 19.31
N PRO A 68 4.58 -0.17 20.02
CA PRO A 68 4.64 0.93 20.98
C PRO A 68 4.59 2.33 20.35
N SER A 69 4.66 2.41 19.02
CA SER A 69 4.60 3.64 18.23
C SER A 69 3.22 3.87 17.61
N ILE A 70 2.39 2.81 17.43
CA ILE A 70 1.07 2.93 16.80
C ILE A 70 0.17 3.86 17.61
N GLU A 71 -0.01 3.60 18.91
CA GLU A 71 -0.89 4.44 19.74
C GLU A 71 -0.40 5.88 19.85
N ARG A 72 0.93 6.09 19.96
CA ARG A 72 1.53 7.43 20.01
C ARG A 72 1.34 8.19 18.69
N LEU A 73 1.53 7.52 17.55
CA LEU A 73 1.33 8.12 16.23
C LEU A 73 -0.14 8.40 15.96
N LEU A 74 -1.03 7.45 16.26
CA LEU A 74 -2.48 7.63 16.10
C LEU A 74 -3.01 8.74 17.02
N THR A 75 -2.47 8.89 18.23
CA THR A 75 -2.81 9.99 19.14
C THR A 75 -2.35 11.34 18.58
N ALA A 76 -1.13 11.41 18.03
CA ALA A 76 -0.63 12.62 17.35
C ALA A 76 -1.47 12.96 16.11
N CYS A 77 -1.93 11.94 15.36
CA CYS A 77 -2.83 12.11 14.22
C CYS A 77 -4.27 12.45 14.63
N GLY A 78 -4.72 12.00 15.81
CA GLY A 78 -6.04 12.31 16.37
C GLY A 78 -6.18 13.76 16.83
N GLY A 79 -5.06 14.44 17.13
CA GLY A 79 -5.02 15.86 17.44
C GLY A 79 -5.02 16.79 16.22
N ALA A 80 -4.67 16.29 15.04
CA ALA A 80 -4.71 17.04 13.78
C ALA A 80 -5.93 16.58 12.97
N SER A 81 -6.93 17.46 12.87
CA SER A 81 -8.15 17.31 12.05
C SER A 81 -7.95 16.32 10.89
N THR A 82 -8.59 15.15 11.00
CA THR A 82 -8.64 14.06 10.02
C THR A 82 -9.05 14.47 8.60
N ARG A 83 -9.43 15.74 8.38
CA ARG A 83 -9.67 16.33 7.06
C ARG A 83 -8.39 16.74 6.30
N GLN A 84 -7.25 16.90 6.97
CA GLN A 84 -6.01 17.35 6.31
C GLN A 84 -5.15 16.21 5.77
N TRP A 85 -5.27 14.99 6.30
CA TRP A 85 -4.43 13.86 5.89
C TRP A 85 -4.56 13.47 4.41
N PRO A 86 -5.77 13.35 3.84
CA PRO A 86 -5.90 13.02 2.42
C PRO A 86 -5.28 14.10 1.53
N ALA A 87 -5.46 15.37 1.90
CA ALA A 87 -4.88 16.50 1.17
C ALA A 87 -3.35 16.52 1.27
N SER A 88 -2.77 16.26 2.44
CA SER A 88 -1.31 16.20 2.63
C SER A 88 -0.68 15.02 1.91
N VAL A 89 -1.35 13.86 1.87
CA VAL A 89 -0.90 12.71 1.07
C VAL A 89 -0.99 13.03 -0.41
N GLN A 90 -2.10 13.61 -0.89
CA GLN A 90 -2.23 14.05 -2.29
C GLN A 90 -1.17 15.09 -2.67
N LEU A 91 -0.87 16.06 -1.80
CA LEU A 91 0.16 17.08 -2.06
C LEU A 91 1.56 16.46 -2.12
N ALA A 92 1.87 15.53 -1.20
CA ALA A 92 3.11 14.78 -1.23
C ALA A 92 3.22 13.90 -2.50
N MET A 93 2.10 13.31 -2.95
CA MET A 93 2.04 12.53 -4.19
C MET A 93 2.29 13.40 -5.42
N SER A 94 1.66 14.58 -5.50
CA SER A 94 1.84 15.51 -6.62
C SER A 94 3.26 16.11 -6.70
N SER A 95 3.93 16.32 -5.56
CA SER A 95 5.33 16.76 -5.56
C SER A 95 6.30 15.69 -6.06
N VAL A 96 6.01 14.41 -5.83
CA VAL A 96 6.82 13.30 -6.36
C VAL A 96 6.67 13.17 -7.87
N GLU A 97 5.47 13.41 -8.41
CA GLU A 97 5.22 13.41 -9.87
C GLU A 97 5.89 14.61 -10.56
N ALA A 98 5.83 15.79 -9.96
CA ALA A 98 6.46 17.02 -10.50
C ALA A 98 8.00 16.97 -10.48
N GLY A 99 8.60 16.19 -9.57
CA GLY A 99 10.06 15.99 -9.53
C GLY A 99 10.61 15.06 -10.62
N ASN A 100 9.74 14.42 -11.41
CA ASN A 100 10.10 13.41 -12.40
C ASN A 100 9.91 13.88 -13.86
N GLU A 101 9.66 15.17 -14.10
CA GLU A 101 9.70 15.73 -15.46
C GLU A 101 11.16 15.76 -15.97
N PRO A 102 11.51 15.08 -17.08
CA PRO A 102 12.81 15.25 -17.69
C PRO A 102 12.93 16.67 -18.22
N ALA A 103 13.97 17.38 -17.79
CA ALA A 103 14.34 18.69 -18.33
C ALA A 103 14.43 18.58 -19.86
N ARG A 104 13.53 19.29 -20.55
CA ARG A 104 13.58 19.51 -22.00
C ARG A 104 14.64 20.55 -22.35
#